data_AF-A0A086MR26-F1
#
_entry.id   AF-A0A086MR26-F1
#
_cell.length_a   1.000
_cell.length_b   1.000
_cell.length_c   1.000
_cell.angle_alpha   90.00
_cell.angle_beta   90.00
_cell.angle_gamma   90.00
#
_symmetry.space_group_name_H-M   'P 1'
#
loop_
_entity.id
_entity.type
_entity.pdbx_description
1 polymer ?
#
loop_
_entity_poly.entity_id
_entity_poly.type
_entity_poly.pdbx_seq_one_letter_code
_entity_poly.pdbx_strand_id
1 'polypeptide(L)'
;MNTTAAAIQARVTVATIRTWCRRGVIAATKTAGRWIIDSSSLARRIEIGARHMPALPPMVITSKTSTPGVLGVVGPAAQLAAAFEAGTPITLGGTKVAGETIYLGHSSIAYDDGLTAQVKGFDSERGEHADFPGIACAVYLVDMTRLDGAPTIKATVAAARSRSLARAAATEQAAAQQEARIAANTSYDC
;
A
#
# COMPACT_ATOMS: atom_id res chain seq x y z
N MET A 1 -21.82 -30.57 -12.61
CA MET A 1 -22.23 -29.48 -11.69
C MET A 1 -23.52 -28.81 -12.18
N ASN A 2 -24.43 -28.36 -11.31
CA ASN A 2 -25.65 -27.64 -11.73
C ASN A 2 -25.42 -26.12 -11.88
N THR A 3 -26.34 -25.40 -12.52
CA THR A 3 -26.19 -23.96 -12.81
C THR A 3 -26.15 -23.07 -11.57
N THR A 4 -26.82 -23.46 -10.48
CA THR A 4 -26.84 -22.70 -9.23
C THR A 4 -25.49 -22.80 -8.51
N ALA A 5 -24.95 -24.01 -8.39
CA ALA A 5 -23.62 -24.24 -7.82
C ALA A 5 -22.53 -23.54 -8.64
N ALA A 6 -22.61 -23.61 -9.98
CA ALA A 6 -21.68 -22.92 -10.86
C ALA A 6 -21.74 -21.39 -10.71
N ALA A 7 -22.93 -20.82 -10.54
CA ALA A 7 -23.14 -19.39 -10.32
C ALA A 7 -22.49 -18.91 -9.01
N ILE A 8 -22.67 -19.67 -7.93
CA ILE A 8 -22.05 -19.41 -6.63
C ILE A 8 -20.52 -19.46 -6.76
N GLN A 9 -19.98 -20.52 -7.38
CA GLN A 9 -18.54 -20.70 -7.52
C GLN A 9 -17.89 -19.59 -8.36
N ALA A 10 -18.55 -19.17 -9.45
CA ALA A 10 -18.03 -18.13 -10.34
C ALA A 10 -18.39 -16.70 -9.90
N ARG A 11 -19.17 -16.53 -8.81
CA ARG A 11 -19.71 -15.24 -8.35
C ARG A 11 -20.44 -14.45 -9.46
N VAL A 12 -21.20 -15.16 -10.30
CA VAL A 12 -22.02 -14.55 -11.37
C VAL A 12 -23.46 -15.01 -11.27
N THR A 13 -24.37 -14.40 -12.03
CA THR A 13 -25.78 -14.81 -12.04
C THR A 13 -25.98 -16.14 -12.79
N VAL A 14 -27.06 -16.86 -12.43
CA VAL A 14 -27.49 -18.07 -13.16
C VAL A 14 -27.78 -17.76 -14.64
N ALA A 15 -28.27 -16.56 -14.94
CA ALA A 15 -28.50 -16.10 -16.32
C ALA A 15 -27.19 -15.99 -17.11
N THR A 16 -26.11 -15.49 -16.49
CA THR A 16 -24.77 -15.44 -17.08
C THR A 16 -24.25 -16.84 -17.37
N ILE A 17 -24.34 -17.77 -16.41
CA ILE A 17 -23.96 -19.18 -16.62
C ILE A 17 -24.74 -19.80 -17.77
N ARG A 18 -26.07 -19.61 -17.83
CA ARG A 18 -26.91 -20.11 -18.94
C ARG A 18 -26.50 -19.52 -20.28
N THR A 19 -26.06 -18.27 -20.31
CA THR A 19 -25.56 -17.63 -21.52
C THR A 19 -24.21 -18.22 -21.94
N TRP A 20 -23.32 -18.51 -20.99
CA TRP A 20 -22.05 -19.20 -21.27
C TRP A 20 -22.26 -20.60 -21.83
N CYS A 21 -23.17 -21.39 -21.26
CA CYS A 21 -23.52 -22.71 -21.80
C CYS A 21 -24.07 -22.63 -23.22
N ARG A 22 -24.98 -21.67 -23.49
CA ARG A 22 -25.56 -21.47 -24.84
C ARG A 22 -24.53 -21.05 -25.88
N ARG A 23 -23.54 -20.24 -25.48
CA ARG A 23 -22.48 -19.73 -26.35
C ARG A 23 -21.27 -20.67 -26.46
N GLY A 24 -21.28 -21.82 -25.78
CA GLY A 24 -20.14 -22.75 -25.77
C GLY A 24 -18.89 -22.21 -25.08
N VAL A 25 -19.03 -21.22 -24.19
CA VAL A 25 -17.90 -20.63 -23.43
C VAL A 25 -17.36 -21.60 -22.38
N ILE A 26 -18.25 -22.44 -21.84
CA ILE A 26 -17.93 -23.52 -20.90
C ILE A 26 -18.53 -24.82 -21.41
N ALA A 27 -17.84 -25.93 -21.21
CA ALA A 27 -18.33 -27.26 -21.55
C ALA A 27 -19.51 -27.63 -20.66
N ALA A 28 -20.65 -27.89 -21.28
CA ALA A 28 -21.87 -28.29 -20.57
C ALA A 28 -22.76 -29.16 -21.47
N THR A 29 -23.39 -30.16 -20.87
CA THR A 29 -24.36 -31.04 -21.53
C THR A 29 -25.75 -30.72 -21.05
N LYS A 30 -26.71 -30.60 -21.97
CA LYS A 30 -28.11 -30.35 -21.61
C LYS A 30 -28.86 -31.68 -21.47
N THR A 31 -29.27 -32.03 -20.26
CA THR A 31 -29.99 -33.28 -19.95
C THR A 31 -31.33 -32.95 -19.31
N ALA A 32 -32.44 -33.47 -19.86
CA ALA A 32 -33.80 -33.23 -19.36
C ALA A 32 -34.11 -31.73 -19.10
N GLY A 33 -33.67 -30.85 -20.01
CA GLY A 33 -33.86 -29.40 -19.89
C GLY A 33 -32.93 -28.69 -18.91
N ARG A 34 -32.05 -29.41 -18.19
CA ARG A 34 -31.08 -28.85 -17.23
C ARG A 34 -29.66 -28.89 -17.81
N TRP A 35 -28.86 -27.87 -17.52
CA TRP A 35 -27.45 -27.86 -17.87
C TRP A 35 -26.62 -28.58 -16.81
N ILE A 36 -25.85 -29.57 -17.23
CA ILE A 36 -24.82 -30.23 -16.45
C ILE A 36 -23.48 -29.67 -16.91
N ILE A 37 -22.85 -28.87 -16.06
CA ILE A 37 -21.63 -28.13 -16.34
C ILE A 37 -20.41 -28.96 -15.93
N ASP A 38 -19.40 -28.98 -16.78
CA ASP A 38 -18.07 -29.52 -16.47
C ASP A 38 -17.30 -28.56 -15.54
N SER A 39 -16.79 -29.09 -14.43
CA SER A 39 -16.12 -28.30 -13.40
C SER A 39 -14.77 -27.75 -13.87
N SER A 40 -14.02 -28.50 -14.68
CA SER A 40 -12.70 -28.09 -15.16
C SER A 40 -12.79 -26.92 -16.14
N SER A 41 -13.77 -26.97 -17.04
CA SER A 41 -14.07 -25.89 -17.98
C SER A 41 -14.53 -24.62 -17.28
N LEU A 42 -15.36 -24.75 -16.24
CA LEU A 42 -15.76 -23.61 -15.41
C LEU A 42 -14.55 -22.98 -14.70
N ALA A 43 -13.70 -23.79 -14.07
CA ALA A 43 -12.50 -23.30 -13.40
C ALA A 43 -11.59 -22.53 -14.36
N ARG A 44 -11.35 -23.06 -15.57
CA ARG A 44 -10.59 -22.37 -16.62
C ARG A 44 -11.21 -21.02 -17.02
N ARG A 45 -12.54 -20.93 -17.13
CA ARG A 45 -13.21 -19.65 -17.48
C ARG A 45 -13.10 -18.61 -16.36
N ILE A 46 -13.20 -19.04 -15.10
CA ILE A 46 -12.97 -18.19 -13.92
C ILE A 46 -11.54 -17.66 -13.96
N GLU A 47 -10.56 -18.54 -14.20
CA GLU A 47 -9.14 -18.18 -14.30
C GLU A 47 -8.87 -17.18 -15.45
N ILE A 48 -9.48 -17.37 -16.62
CA ILE A 48 -9.40 -16.39 -17.73
C ILE A 48 -9.99 -15.04 -17.29
N GLY A 49 -11.12 -15.06 -16.58
CA GLY A 49 -11.73 -13.84 -16.03
C GLY A 49 -10.81 -13.14 -15.02
N ALA A 50 -10.15 -13.90 -14.14
CA ALA A 50 -9.18 -13.38 -13.19
C ALA A 50 -7.95 -12.76 -13.88
N ARG A 51 -7.48 -13.38 -14.98
CA ARG A 51 -6.36 -12.86 -15.79
C ARG A 51 -6.67 -11.59 -16.58
N HIS A 52 -7.94 -11.37 -16.92
CA HIS A 52 -8.40 -10.18 -17.65
C HIS A 52 -8.93 -9.08 -16.73
N MET A 53 -8.83 -9.24 -15.40
CA MET A 53 -9.02 -8.09 -14.53
C MET A 53 -7.92 -7.07 -14.83
N PRO A 54 -8.25 -5.78 -15.00
CA PRO A 54 -7.23 -4.76 -15.12
C PRO A 54 -6.31 -4.89 -13.91
N ALA A 55 -5.01 -5.07 -14.16
CA ALA A 55 -4.03 -5.07 -13.10
C ALA A 55 -4.24 -3.79 -12.29
N LEU A 56 -4.49 -3.90 -11.00
CA LEU A 56 -4.55 -2.71 -10.15
C LEU A 56 -3.18 -2.02 -10.21
N PRO A 57 -3.13 -0.68 -10.14
CA PRO A 57 -1.86 0.02 -10.12
C PRO A 57 -0.99 -0.51 -8.98
N PRO A 58 0.32 -0.67 -9.22
CA PRO A 58 1.23 -1.14 -8.19
C PRO A 58 1.27 -0.16 -7.03
N MET A 59 1.39 -0.68 -5.82
CA MET A 59 1.62 0.14 -4.63
C MET A 59 3.09 0.55 -4.56
N VAL A 60 3.36 1.84 -4.53
CA VAL A 60 4.70 2.41 -4.61
C VAL A 60 4.96 3.32 -3.42
N ILE A 61 6.15 3.23 -2.83
CA ILE A 61 6.57 4.11 -1.73
C ILE A 61 6.90 5.52 -2.24
N THR A 62 6.49 6.52 -1.48
CA THR A 62 6.82 7.93 -1.67
C THR A 62 7.37 8.52 -0.37
N SER A 63 8.35 9.40 -0.48
CA SER A 63 8.79 10.28 0.61
C SER A 63 8.11 11.65 0.57
N LYS A 64 7.25 11.90 -0.42
CA LYS A 64 6.46 13.12 -0.55
C LYS A 64 5.14 12.92 0.18
N THR A 65 5.16 13.21 1.46
CA THR A 65 4.01 13.19 2.38
C THR A 65 3.80 14.59 2.97
N SER A 66 2.58 14.89 3.42
CA SER A 66 2.33 16.12 4.18
C SER A 66 3.03 16.12 5.54
N THR A 67 3.30 14.92 6.08
CA THR A 67 3.97 14.73 7.38
C THR A 67 5.48 14.59 7.17
N PRO A 68 6.32 15.52 7.68
CA PRO A 68 7.77 15.49 7.49
C PRO A 68 8.41 14.22 8.08
N GLY A 69 9.33 13.61 7.34
CA GLY A 69 10.12 12.46 7.81
C GLY A 69 9.36 11.12 7.85
N VAL A 70 8.11 11.10 7.39
CA VAL A 70 7.28 9.89 7.30
C VAL A 70 7.25 9.40 5.85
N LEU A 71 7.23 8.09 5.65
CA LEU A 71 7.04 7.50 4.33
C LEU A 71 5.55 7.29 4.07
N GLY A 72 5.15 7.46 2.81
CA GLY A 72 3.80 7.15 2.34
C GLY A 72 3.83 6.06 1.27
N VAL A 73 2.67 5.49 0.99
CA VAL A 73 2.41 4.61 -0.14
C VAL A 73 1.35 5.22 -1.03
N VAL A 74 1.66 5.25 -2.32
CA VAL A 74 0.76 5.63 -3.40
C VAL A 74 0.16 4.36 -3.99
N GLY A 75 -1.15 4.34 -4.16
CA GLY A 75 -1.86 3.22 -4.77
C GLY A 75 -3.38 3.46 -4.83
N PRO A 76 -4.16 2.45 -5.23
CA PRO A 76 -5.62 2.55 -5.30
C PRO A 76 -6.22 2.96 -3.95
N ALA A 77 -6.96 4.08 -3.92
CA ALA A 77 -7.48 4.68 -2.70
C ALA A 77 -8.36 3.70 -1.91
N ALA A 78 -9.28 3.01 -2.59
CA ALA A 78 -10.17 2.04 -1.97
C ALA A 78 -9.41 0.87 -1.32
N GLN A 79 -8.31 0.41 -1.94
CA GLN A 79 -7.52 -0.71 -1.42
C GLN A 79 -6.68 -0.29 -0.22
N LEU A 80 -6.08 0.90 -0.26
CA LEU A 80 -5.31 1.45 0.86
C LEU A 80 -6.22 1.76 2.06
N ALA A 81 -7.41 2.32 1.81
CA ALA A 81 -8.41 2.56 2.85
C ALA A 81 -8.83 1.25 3.54
N ALA A 82 -9.22 0.25 2.75
CA ALA A 82 -9.63 -1.05 3.28
C ALA A 82 -8.51 -1.75 4.07
N ALA A 83 -7.26 -1.67 3.58
CA ALA A 83 -6.12 -2.26 4.29
C ALA A 83 -5.82 -1.56 5.61
N PHE A 84 -5.89 -0.22 5.63
CA PHE A 84 -5.73 0.57 6.86
C PHE A 84 -6.82 0.27 7.88
N GLU A 85 -8.10 0.27 7.48
CA GLU A 85 -9.23 -0.02 8.35
C GLU A 85 -9.19 -1.46 8.90
N ALA A 86 -8.82 -2.42 8.07
CA ALA A 86 -8.67 -3.81 8.47
C ALA A 86 -7.38 -4.10 9.27
N GLY A 87 -6.45 -3.14 9.33
CA GLY A 87 -5.12 -3.33 9.92
C GLY A 87 -4.30 -4.42 9.22
N THR A 88 -4.55 -4.67 7.93
CA THR A 88 -3.87 -5.71 7.15
C THR A 88 -2.63 -5.16 6.44
N PRO A 89 -1.56 -5.96 6.30
CA PRO A 89 -0.40 -5.52 5.57
C PRO A 89 -0.70 -5.46 4.06
N ILE A 90 -0.07 -4.51 3.39
CA ILE A 90 -0.11 -4.38 1.92
C ILE A 90 1.20 -4.84 1.31
N THR A 91 1.13 -5.39 0.11
CA THR A 91 2.30 -5.81 -0.67
C THR A 91 2.71 -4.73 -1.65
N LEU A 92 4.00 -4.39 -1.68
CA LEU A 92 4.54 -3.36 -2.55
C LEU A 92 4.88 -3.91 -3.94
N GLY A 93 4.63 -3.10 -4.97
CA GLY A 93 4.85 -3.46 -6.38
C GLY A 93 6.06 -2.77 -7.04
N GLY A 94 6.77 -1.89 -6.32
CA GLY A 94 7.91 -1.14 -6.87
C GLY A 94 9.17 -1.99 -7.04
N THR A 95 9.97 -1.74 -8.08
CA THR A 95 11.14 -2.57 -8.46
C THR A 95 12.16 -2.81 -7.34
N LYS A 96 12.33 -1.86 -6.42
CA LYS A 96 13.31 -1.95 -5.31
C LYS A 96 12.79 -2.67 -4.07
N VAL A 97 11.47 -2.78 -3.93
CA VAL A 97 10.79 -3.26 -2.71
C VAL A 97 9.67 -4.24 -3.08
N ALA A 98 9.76 -4.85 -4.26
CA ALA A 98 8.70 -5.69 -4.80
C ALA A 98 8.51 -6.92 -3.89
N GLY A 99 7.28 -7.16 -3.48
CA GLY A 99 6.94 -8.28 -2.60
C GLY A 99 7.13 -8.01 -1.11
N GLU A 100 7.74 -6.88 -0.72
CA GLU A 100 7.79 -6.49 0.69
C GLU A 100 6.40 -6.12 1.19
N THR A 101 6.13 -6.45 2.46
CA THR A 101 4.85 -6.18 3.12
C THR A 101 5.00 -5.12 4.20
N ILE A 102 4.06 -4.17 4.23
CA ILE A 102 4.07 -3.08 5.20
C ILE A 102 2.69 -2.84 5.78
N TYR A 103 2.66 -2.30 7.00
CA TYR A 103 1.43 -1.82 7.62
C TYR A 103 1.23 -0.33 7.35
N LEU A 104 -0.03 0.08 7.24
CA LEU A 104 -0.42 1.48 7.10
C LEU A 104 -0.78 2.07 8.48
N GLY A 105 -0.51 3.36 8.66
CA GLY A 105 -0.82 4.10 9.88
C GLY A 105 0.42 4.68 10.56
N HIS A 106 0.51 6.00 10.61
CA HIS A 106 1.52 6.70 11.38
C HIS A 106 0.97 7.11 12.75
N SER A 107 1.60 6.61 13.81
CA SER A 107 1.29 7.03 15.17
C SER A 107 1.97 8.36 15.49
N SER A 108 1.16 9.39 15.73
CA SER A 108 1.59 10.71 16.19
C SER A 108 0.99 11.04 17.55
N ILE A 109 1.70 11.80 18.37
CA ILE A 109 1.18 12.33 19.63
C ILE A 109 0.62 13.72 19.34
N ALA A 110 -0.66 13.92 19.62
CA ALA A 110 -1.29 15.24 19.57
C ALA A 110 -1.23 15.88 20.96
N TYR A 111 -0.90 17.18 20.97
CA TYR A 111 -0.84 18.02 22.16
C TYR A 111 -1.99 19.02 22.09
N ASP A 112 -3.18 18.56 22.45
CA ASP A 112 -4.36 19.43 22.59
C ASP A 112 -4.55 19.69 24.10
N ASP A 113 -5.48 18.98 24.75
CA ASP A 113 -5.73 19.04 26.20
C ASP A 113 -5.05 17.90 27.01
N GLY A 114 -4.05 17.25 26.41
CA GLY A 114 -3.32 16.13 26.99
C GLY A 114 -2.53 15.34 25.95
N LEU A 115 -1.73 14.37 26.39
CA LEU A 115 -0.99 13.46 25.50
C LEU A 115 -1.95 12.41 24.94
N THR A 116 -2.48 12.63 23.74
CA THR A 116 -3.30 11.64 23.02
C THR A 116 -2.53 11.05 21.85
N ALA A 117 -2.44 9.72 21.81
CA ALA A 117 -1.88 9.01 20.67
C ALA A 117 -2.95 8.91 19.57
N GLN A 118 -2.64 9.40 18.38
CA GLN A 118 -3.50 9.31 17.20
C GLN A 118 -2.79 8.51 16.11
N VAL A 119 -3.52 7.61 15.45
CA VAL A 119 -3.02 6.86 14.30
C VAL A 119 -3.58 7.49 13.03
N LYS A 120 -2.73 8.14 12.26
CA LYS A 120 -3.09 8.78 10.99
C LYS A 120 -2.73 7.86 9.82
N GLY A 121 -3.73 7.37 9.10
CA GLY A 121 -3.55 6.55 7.89
C GLY A 121 -3.47 7.40 6.63
N PHE A 122 -4.53 8.15 6.33
CA PHE A 122 -4.65 8.95 5.12
C PHE A 122 -3.78 10.22 5.17
N ASP A 123 -3.08 10.52 4.07
CA ASP A 123 -2.25 11.72 3.92
C ASP A 123 -2.82 12.71 2.89
N SER A 124 -3.00 12.28 1.65
CA SER A 124 -3.44 13.13 0.55
C SER A 124 -4.05 12.34 -0.60
N GLU A 125 -4.96 12.97 -1.35
CA GLU A 125 -5.45 12.45 -2.63
C GLU A 125 -4.47 12.77 -3.77
N ARG A 126 -4.34 11.84 -4.71
CA ARG A 126 -3.48 11.99 -5.90
C ARG A 126 -4.27 12.14 -7.20
N GLY A 127 -5.59 12.04 -7.15
CA GLY A 127 -6.46 11.99 -8.33
C GLY A 127 -6.40 10.64 -9.03
N GLU A 128 -6.76 10.59 -10.31
CA GLU A 128 -6.73 9.35 -11.09
C GLU A 128 -5.31 8.94 -11.50
N HIS A 129 -5.06 7.64 -11.56
CA HIS A 129 -3.80 7.12 -12.07
C HIS A 129 -3.68 7.35 -13.58
N ALA A 130 -2.53 7.89 -14.03
CA ALA A 130 -2.30 8.18 -15.45
C ALA A 130 -2.46 6.94 -16.36
N ASP A 131 -1.89 5.80 -15.93
CA ASP A 131 -1.96 4.54 -16.70
C ASP A 131 -3.21 3.70 -16.42
N PHE A 132 -4.02 4.04 -15.41
CA PHE A 132 -5.21 3.27 -15.02
C PHE A 132 -6.42 4.22 -14.86
N PRO A 133 -7.08 4.59 -15.97
CA PRO A 133 -8.19 5.54 -15.95
C PRO A 133 -9.35 5.02 -15.08
N GLY A 134 -9.98 5.93 -14.34
CA GLY A 134 -11.07 5.60 -13.40
C GLY A 134 -10.63 4.98 -12.08
N ILE A 135 -9.32 4.82 -11.82
CA ILE A 135 -8.81 4.38 -10.53
C ILE A 135 -8.27 5.59 -9.75
N ALA A 136 -9.02 6.00 -8.73
CA ALA A 136 -8.58 7.02 -7.78
C ALA A 136 -7.39 6.52 -6.96
N CYS A 137 -6.34 7.33 -6.90
CA CYS A 137 -5.14 7.07 -6.13
C CYS A 137 -5.06 8.00 -4.91
N ALA A 138 -4.56 7.47 -3.81
CA ALA A 138 -4.31 8.21 -2.58
C ALA A 138 -2.93 7.86 -2.01
N VAL A 139 -2.49 8.69 -1.07
CA VAL A 139 -1.28 8.48 -0.27
C VAL A 139 -1.70 8.12 1.15
N TYR A 140 -1.23 6.97 1.62
CA TYR A 140 -1.37 6.54 3.02
C TYR A 140 -0.01 6.48 3.70
N LEU A 141 0.06 6.92 4.94
CA LEU A 141 1.28 6.90 5.75
C LEU A 141 1.62 5.47 6.16
N VAL A 142 2.91 5.17 6.14
CA VAL A 142 3.47 3.86 6.55
C VAL A 142 3.65 3.80 8.06
N ASP A 143 3.33 2.67 8.64
CA ASP A 143 3.68 2.37 10.02
C ASP A 143 5.17 2.02 10.13
N MET A 144 5.95 3.04 10.49
CA MET A 144 7.39 2.95 10.64
C MET A 144 7.84 2.09 11.83
N THR A 145 6.90 1.65 12.69
CA THR A 145 7.17 0.75 13.83
C THR A 145 7.05 -0.72 13.45
N ARG A 146 6.28 -1.04 12.39
CA ARG A 146 6.00 -2.41 11.93
C ARG A 146 6.55 -2.64 10.52
N LEU A 147 7.88 -2.75 10.44
CA LEU A 147 8.62 -2.94 9.18
C LEU A 147 9.26 -4.34 9.04
N ASP A 148 8.81 -5.34 9.79
CA ASP A 148 9.43 -6.67 9.78
C ASP A 148 9.19 -7.42 8.46
N GLY A 149 8.10 -7.10 7.74
CA GLY A 149 7.85 -7.59 6.38
C GLY A 149 8.58 -6.82 5.27
N ALA A 150 9.37 -5.80 5.63
CA ALA A 150 9.98 -4.85 4.70
C ALA A 150 11.44 -4.53 5.04
N PRO A 151 12.36 -5.50 4.90
CA PRO A 151 13.75 -5.36 5.33
C PRO A 151 14.49 -4.24 4.58
N THR A 152 14.24 -4.05 3.29
CA THR A 152 14.91 -2.99 2.49
C THR A 152 14.49 -1.62 2.97
N ILE A 153 13.20 -1.44 3.27
CA ILE A 153 12.67 -0.19 3.79
C ILE A 153 13.21 0.06 5.19
N LYS A 154 13.19 -0.95 6.07
CA LYS A 154 13.74 -0.89 7.43
C LYS A 154 15.21 -0.43 7.42
N ALA A 155 16.03 -1.02 6.56
CA ALA A 155 17.44 -0.64 6.40
C ALA A 155 17.60 0.81 5.90
N THR A 156 16.80 1.21 4.92
CA THR A 156 16.83 2.56 4.35
C THR A 156 16.46 3.62 5.39
N VAL A 157 15.43 3.36 6.20
CA VAL A 157 14.98 4.23 7.28
C VAL A 157 16.03 4.35 8.37
N ALA A 158 16.62 3.22 8.78
CA ALA A 158 17.70 3.21 9.76
C ALA A 158 18.89 4.06 9.28
N ALA A 159 19.34 3.85 8.03
CA ALA A 159 20.42 4.62 7.44
C ALA A 159 20.11 6.13 7.35
N ALA A 160 18.86 6.49 7.03
CA ALA A 160 18.43 7.89 7.01
C ALA A 160 18.47 8.52 8.41
N ARG A 161 17.96 7.82 9.44
CA ARG A 161 18.01 8.29 10.83
C ARG A 161 19.44 8.46 11.32
N SER A 162 20.33 7.51 11.05
CA SER A 162 21.76 7.62 11.42
C SER A 162 22.42 8.84 10.78
N ARG A 163 22.13 9.13 9.50
CA ARG A 163 22.65 10.33 8.83
C ARG A 163 22.12 11.62 9.46
N SER A 164 20.85 11.66 9.83
CA SER A 164 20.26 12.84 10.50
C SER A 164 20.90 13.09 11.87
N LEU A 165 21.10 12.03 12.66
CA LEU A 165 21.76 12.13 13.97
C LEU A 165 23.22 12.60 13.84
N ALA A 166 23.97 12.05 12.88
CA ALA A 166 25.34 12.48 12.63
C ALA A 166 25.43 13.96 12.22
N ARG A 167 24.47 14.44 11.42
CA ARG A 167 24.38 15.86 11.04
C ARG A 167 24.03 16.77 12.20
N ALA A 168 23.12 16.35 13.09
CA ALA A 168 22.78 17.10 14.29
C ALA A 168 24.01 17.24 15.20
N ALA A 169 24.69 16.13 15.49
CA ALA A 169 25.90 16.14 16.31
C ALA A 169 27.03 16.99 15.71
N ALA A 170 27.22 16.95 14.39
CA ALA A 170 28.22 17.79 13.72
C ALA A 170 27.88 19.28 13.81
N THR A 171 26.59 19.63 13.71
CA THR A 171 26.12 21.01 13.87
C THR A 171 26.37 21.51 15.30
N GLU A 172 26.08 20.69 16.31
CA GLU A 172 26.35 21.02 17.72
C GLU A 172 27.85 21.20 17.99
N GLN A 173 28.70 20.31 17.46
CA GLN A 173 30.15 20.44 17.58
C GLN A 173 30.68 21.72 16.91
N ALA A 174 30.17 22.05 15.72
CA ALA A 174 30.56 23.27 15.02
C ALA A 174 30.13 24.53 15.79
N ALA A 175 28.93 24.53 16.39
CA ALA A 175 28.47 25.62 17.25
C ALA A 175 29.38 25.78 18.48
N ALA A 176 29.71 24.69 19.18
CA ALA A 176 30.60 24.72 20.34
C ALA A 176 32.02 25.21 19.99
N GLN A 177 32.56 24.79 18.84
CA GLN A 177 33.86 25.29 18.35
C GLN A 177 33.83 26.77 18.03
N GLN A 178 32.73 27.26 17.44
CA GLN A 178 32.55 28.67 17.13
C GLN A 178 32.46 29.51 18.41
N GLU A 179 31.71 29.06 19.41
CA GLU A 179 31.63 29.70 20.72
C GLU A 179 33.00 29.74 21.42
N ALA A 180 33.74 28.64 21.42
CA ALA A 180 35.09 28.57 21.97
C ALA A 180 36.05 29.54 21.26
N ARG A 181 35.94 29.66 19.93
CA ARG A 181 36.73 30.61 19.14
C ARG A 181 36.41 32.07 19.46
N ILE A 182 35.12 32.40 19.62
CA ILE A 182 34.68 33.74 20.01
C ILE A 182 35.21 34.07 21.41
N ALA A 183 35.03 33.16 22.38
CA ALA A 183 35.52 33.34 23.75
C ALA A 183 37.05 33.54 23.81
N ALA A 184 37.80 32.75 23.04
CA ALA A 184 39.25 32.90 22.93
C ALA A 184 39.61 34.30 22.40
N ASN A 185 38.99 34.74 21.31
CA ASN A 185 39.28 36.06 20.72
C ASN A 185 38.92 37.21 21.68
N THR A 186 37.79 37.15 22.39
CA THR A 186 37.39 38.17 23.36
C THR A 186 38.35 38.26 24.55
N SER A 187 39.03 37.18 24.92
CA SER A 187 40.01 37.19 26.02
C SER A 187 41.35 37.87 25.67
N TYR A 188 41.62 38.13 24.39
CA TYR A 188 42.85 38.80 23.93
C TYR A 188 42.72 40.34 23.83
N ASP A 189 41.50 40.89 23.90
CA ASP A 189 41.23 42.33 23.78
C ASP A 189 41.06 43.06 25.14
N CYS A 190 41.30 42.38 26.27
CA CYS A 190 41.28 42.91 27.63
C CYS A 190 42.67 42.89 28.26
#